data_AF-A0A3C1HBT5-F1
#
_entry.id   AF-A0A3C1HBT5-F1
#
_cell.length_a   1.000
_cell.length_b   1.000
_cell.length_c   1.000
_cell.angle_alpha   90.00
_cell.angle_beta   90.00
_cell.angle_gamma   90.00
#
_symmetry.space_group_name_H-M   'P 1'
#
loop_
_entity.id
_entity.type
_entity.pdbx_description
1 polymer ?
#
loop_
_entity_poly.entity_id
_entity_poly.type
_entity_poly.pdbx_seq_one_letter_code
_entity_poly.pdbx_strand_id
1 'polypeptide(L)'
;MSLSPPEFTEPRRAGRGCHLQAALFLVLTLLLARARATAAPSPGDVLWSYDTPTPTLTLGPGFAPDGTAYALDQPAQALPRLSALSTNGTVQWTTTLPARRLDLTAGINPAVTVAPNGDLLAVVGMTVHRVSSNGELRWSQAFAQRPQPGVAIAPDGSVYLLLQPDAAYPLTQAPAQLACLAADGSLRWQTAADSTVLMLASDGSAIALGTASTRI
;
A
#
# COMPACT_ATOMS: atom_id res chain seq x y z
N MET A 1 29.10 -77.97 -69.79
CA MET A 1 30.08 -77.53 -68.77
C MET A 1 29.90 -76.02 -68.57
N SER A 2 29.88 -75.58 -67.31
CA SER A 2 29.79 -74.18 -66.84
C SER A 2 28.42 -73.50 -66.96
N LEU A 3 27.55 -73.57 -65.93
CA LEU A 3 27.51 -72.82 -64.65
C LEU A 3 26.85 -71.43 -64.79
N SER A 4 25.61 -71.34 -64.29
CA SER A 4 24.84 -70.11 -64.10
C SER A 4 25.42 -69.22 -62.99
N PRO A 5 25.40 -67.88 -63.12
CA PRO A 5 25.64 -66.96 -62.02
C PRO A 5 24.34 -66.54 -61.28
N PRO A 6 24.46 -66.05 -60.03
CA PRO A 6 23.36 -66.02 -59.04
C PRO A 6 22.44 -64.79 -59.12
N GLU A 7 21.22 -64.97 -58.62
CA GLU A 7 20.20 -63.94 -58.41
C GLU A 7 20.64 -62.89 -57.37
N PHE A 8 20.52 -61.61 -57.74
CA PHE A 8 20.65 -60.47 -56.84
C PHE A 8 19.25 -60.01 -56.38
N THR A 9 18.99 -60.09 -55.08
CA THR A 9 17.79 -59.54 -54.44
C THR A 9 18.11 -58.15 -53.87
N GLU A 10 17.46 -57.11 -54.39
CA GLU A 10 17.51 -55.78 -53.77
C GLU A 10 16.46 -55.63 -52.65
N PRO A 11 16.79 -54.91 -51.56
CA PRO A 11 15.91 -54.75 -50.41
C PRO A 11 14.79 -53.72 -50.64
N ARG A 12 13.59 -54.06 -50.15
CA ARG A 12 12.42 -53.16 -50.06
C ARG A 12 12.77 -51.87 -49.30
N ARG A 13 12.69 -50.71 -49.96
CA ARG A 13 12.69 -49.40 -49.29
C ARG A 13 11.38 -49.18 -48.54
N ALA A 14 11.44 -49.23 -47.21
CA ALA A 14 10.35 -48.87 -46.31
C ALA A 14 10.30 -47.35 -46.05
N GLY A 15 9.10 -46.77 -46.14
CA GLY A 15 8.61 -45.78 -45.16
C GLY A 15 9.01 -44.30 -45.29
N ARG A 16 8.49 -43.58 -46.29
CA ARG A 16 8.42 -42.09 -46.27
C ARG A 16 7.24 -41.53 -45.43
N GLY A 17 6.52 -42.36 -44.69
CA GLY A 17 5.28 -41.98 -43.98
C GLY A 17 5.46 -41.43 -42.55
N CYS A 18 6.62 -41.59 -41.92
CA CYS A 18 6.79 -41.30 -40.49
C CYS A 18 6.94 -39.81 -40.16
N HIS A 19 7.43 -38.99 -41.10
CA HIS A 19 7.75 -37.58 -40.82
C HIS A 19 6.55 -36.63 -40.95
N LEU A 20 5.51 -36.96 -41.75
CA LEU A 20 4.33 -36.10 -41.88
C LEU A 20 3.33 -36.26 -40.71
N GLN A 21 3.22 -37.46 -40.12
CA GLN A 21 2.36 -37.68 -38.94
C GLN A 21 2.91 -37.02 -37.67
N ALA A 22 4.23 -36.93 -37.51
CA ALA A 22 4.84 -36.27 -36.36
C ALA A 22 4.72 -34.73 -36.41
N ALA A 23 4.82 -34.12 -37.59
CA ALA A 23 4.72 -32.68 -37.75
C ALA A 23 3.29 -32.14 -37.51
N LEU A 24 2.25 -32.89 -37.93
CA LEU A 24 0.85 -32.51 -37.70
C LEU A 24 0.44 -32.63 -36.21
N PHE A 25 1.04 -33.58 -35.48
CA PHE A 25 0.84 -33.70 -34.03
C PHE A 25 1.53 -32.60 -33.23
N LEU A 26 2.68 -32.09 -33.70
CA LEU A 26 3.40 -31.01 -33.01
C LEU A 26 2.71 -29.64 -33.20
N VAL A 27 2.11 -29.39 -34.37
CA VAL A 27 1.32 -28.17 -34.63
C VAL A 27 -0.03 -28.19 -33.91
N LEU A 28 -0.67 -29.36 -33.73
CA LEU A 28 -1.94 -29.48 -32.99
C LEU A 28 -1.76 -29.46 -31.46
N THR A 29 -0.58 -29.84 -30.94
CA THR A 29 -0.23 -29.70 -29.51
C THR A 29 0.18 -28.28 -29.15
N LEU A 30 0.81 -27.54 -30.07
CA LEU A 30 1.11 -26.10 -29.91
C LEU A 30 -0.14 -25.21 -30.03
N LEU A 31 -1.19 -25.64 -30.75
CA LEU A 31 -2.50 -24.97 -30.77
C LEU A 31 -3.39 -25.32 -29.55
N LEU A 32 -2.95 -26.26 -28.71
CA LEU A 32 -3.56 -26.61 -27.42
C LEU A 32 -2.67 -26.23 -26.22
N ALA A 33 -1.72 -25.31 -26.41
CA ALA A 33 -1.24 -24.47 -25.32
C ALA A 33 -2.44 -23.64 -24.86
N ARG A 34 -3.23 -24.24 -23.96
CA ARG A 34 -4.41 -23.66 -23.35
C ARG A 34 -4.01 -22.32 -22.75
N ALA A 35 -4.27 -21.25 -23.48
CA ALA A 35 -4.56 -19.98 -22.86
C ALA A 35 -5.74 -20.26 -21.93
N ARG A 36 -5.47 -20.51 -20.65
CA ARG A 36 -6.46 -20.25 -19.62
C ARG A 36 -6.62 -18.74 -19.67
N ALA A 37 -7.56 -18.26 -20.48
CA ALA A 37 -8.16 -16.98 -20.25
C ALA A 37 -8.86 -17.10 -18.89
N THR A 38 -8.16 -16.75 -17.82
CA THR A 38 -8.82 -16.48 -16.55
C THR A 38 -9.79 -15.36 -16.85
N ALA A 39 -11.08 -15.60 -16.64
CA ALA A 39 -12.09 -14.56 -16.78
C ALA A 39 -11.60 -13.32 -16.00
N ALA A 40 -11.66 -12.15 -16.64
CA ALA A 40 -11.32 -10.92 -15.95
C ALA A 40 -12.25 -10.77 -14.72
N PRO A 41 -11.75 -10.28 -13.59
CA PRO A 41 -12.58 -10.06 -12.41
C PRO A 41 -13.76 -9.15 -12.74
N SER A 42 -14.93 -9.46 -12.19
CA SER A 42 -16.12 -8.62 -12.27
C SER A 42 -16.17 -7.61 -11.11
N PRO A 43 -16.90 -6.48 -11.25
CA PRO A 43 -17.11 -5.59 -10.13
C PRO A 43 -17.70 -6.34 -8.92
N GLY A 44 -16.99 -6.28 -7.77
CA GLY A 44 -17.36 -6.98 -6.55
C GLY A 44 -16.57 -8.27 -6.29
N ASP A 45 -15.78 -8.77 -7.25
CA ASP A 45 -14.90 -9.91 -7.03
C ASP A 45 -13.74 -9.53 -6.11
N VAL A 46 -13.43 -10.40 -5.15
CA VAL A 46 -12.23 -10.29 -4.32
C VAL A 46 -11.02 -10.72 -5.15
N LEU A 47 -10.14 -9.77 -5.46
CA LEU A 47 -8.93 -10.03 -6.25
C LEU A 47 -7.85 -10.77 -5.44
N TRP A 48 -7.69 -10.37 -4.18
CA TRP A 48 -6.77 -10.95 -3.21
C TRP A 48 -7.19 -10.52 -1.80
N SER A 49 -6.70 -11.22 -0.79
CA SER A 49 -6.82 -10.85 0.61
C SER A 49 -5.45 -10.84 1.27
N TYR A 50 -5.27 -9.92 2.23
CA TYR A 50 -4.08 -9.86 3.06
C TYR A 50 -4.51 -9.94 4.51
N ASP A 51 -4.09 -11.01 5.19
CA ASP A 51 -4.42 -11.21 6.59
C ASP A 51 -3.46 -10.39 7.44
N THR A 52 -3.99 -9.36 8.10
CA THR A 52 -3.23 -8.61 9.09
C THR A 52 -3.02 -9.48 10.33
N PRO A 53 -1.84 -9.43 10.97
CA PRO A 53 -1.58 -10.23 12.18
C PRO A 53 -2.51 -9.90 13.36
N THR A 54 -3.23 -8.78 13.30
CA THR A 54 -4.18 -8.37 14.34
C THR A 54 -5.51 -7.86 13.76
N PRO A 55 -6.63 -8.04 14.50
CA PRO A 55 -7.95 -7.60 14.07
C PRO A 55 -8.21 -6.10 14.27
N THR A 56 -7.21 -5.33 14.72
CA THR A 56 -7.31 -3.87 14.84
C THR A 56 -7.28 -3.25 13.45
N LEU A 57 -8.46 -2.84 12.99
CA LEU A 57 -8.71 -2.28 11.66
C LEU A 57 -7.93 -0.97 11.46
N THR A 58 -7.13 -0.91 10.39
CA THR A 58 -6.68 0.35 9.80
C THR A 58 -7.89 1.16 9.34
N LEU A 59 -7.96 2.46 9.67
CA LEU A 59 -8.87 3.34 8.95
C LEU A 59 -8.23 3.65 7.59
N GLY A 60 -8.67 2.92 6.56
CA GLY A 60 -8.34 3.17 5.17
C GLY A 60 -6.94 2.68 4.77
N PRO A 61 -6.82 1.60 4.00
CA PRO A 61 -5.57 1.33 3.28
C PRO A 61 -5.27 2.51 2.34
N GLY A 62 -4.00 2.92 2.30
CA GLY A 62 -3.53 3.89 1.30
C GLY A 62 -3.28 3.17 -0.03
N PHE A 63 -3.60 3.79 -1.15
CA PHE A 63 -3.25 3.27 -2.48
C PHE A 63 -2.38 4.28 -3.22
N ALA A 64 -1.22 3.83 -3.71
CA ALA A 64 -0.41 4.61 -4.62
C ALA A 64 -0.96 4.52 -6.06
N PRO A 65 -0.64 5.50 -6.93
CA PRO A 65 -1.03 5.47 -8.34
C PRO A 65 -0.50 4.25 -9.12
N ASP A 66 0.58 3.62 -8.66
CA ASP A 66 1.14 2.39 -9.24
C ASP A 66 0.39 1.11 -8.84
N GLY A 67 -0.66 1.25 -8.02
CA GLY A 67 -1.47 0.14 -7.53
C GLY A 67 -0.92 -0.55 -6.28
N THR A 68 0.17 -0.05 -5.69
CA THR A 68 0.65 -0.50 -4.39
C THR A 68 -0.36 -0.13 -3.31
N ALA A 69 -0.79 -1.11 -2.52
CA ALA A 69 -1.65 -0.89 -1.35
C ALA A 69 -0.80 -0.85 -0.08
N TYR A 70 -1.13 0.01 0.87
CA TYR A 70 -0.44 0.14 2.14
C TYR A 70 -1.37 -0.22 3.29
N ALA A 71 -0.93 -1.18 4.11
CA ALA A 71 -1.64 -1.64 5.29
C ALA A 71 -0.84 -1.28 6.54
N LEU A 72 -1.52 -0.72 7.54
CA LEU A 72 -0.92 -0.33 8.82
C LEU A 72 -1.58 -1.10 9.96
N ASP A 73 -0.90 -2.12 10.45
CA ASP A 73 -1.34 -2.91 11.59
C ASP A 73 -0.76 -2.36 12.90
N GLN A 74 -1.62 -2.24 13.92
CA GLN A 74 -1.24 -1.83 15.26
C GLN A 74 -1.66 -2.90 16.28
N PRO A 75 -0.79 -3.87 16.57
CA PRO A 75 -1.03 -4.87 17.60
C PRO A 75 -1.00 -4.26 19.01
N ALA A 76 -1.90 -4.68 19.90
CA ALA A 76 -2.02 -4.13 21.27
C ALA A 76 -0.75 -4.30 22.14
N GLN A 77 0.12 -5.27 21.83
CA GLN A 77 1.32 -5.58 22.62
C GLN A 77 2.61 -5.61 21.80
N ALA A 78 2.58 -5.09 20.57
CA ALA A 78 3.77 -5.00 19.73
C ALA A 78 3.82 -3.66 19.01
N LEU A 79 4.96 -3.38 18.39
CA LEU A 79 5.12 -2.17 17.60
C LEU A 79 4.23 -2.23 16.34
N PRO A 80 3.68 -1.09 15.92
CA PRO A 80 2.94 -0.98 14.66
C PRO A 80 3.84 -1.33 13.47
N ARG A 81 3.23 -1.90 12.44
CA ARG A 81 3.92 -2.25 11.19
C ARG A 81 3.19 -1.65 10.01
N LEU A 82 3.94 -1.09 9.09
CA LEU A 82 3.47 -0.60 7.81
C LEU A 82 3.96 -1.55 6.74
N SER A 83 3.06 -2.10 5.93
CA SER A 83 3.38 -3.03 4.86
C SER A 83 2.92 -2.49 3.52
N ALA A 84 3.79 -2.59 2.50
CA ALA A 84 3.42 -2.38 1.11
C ALA A 84 3.06 -3.70 0.45
N LEU A 85 1.91 -3.71 -0.22
CA LEU A 85 1.35 -4.85 -0.93
C LEU A 85 1.31 -4.52 -2.41
N SER A 86 1.80 -5.44 -3.23
CA SER A 86 1.70 -5.30 -4.68
C SER A 86 0.25 -5.44 -5.16
N THR A 87 0.01 -5.20 -6.45
CA THR A 87 -1.32 -5.33 -7.07
C THR A 87 -1.94 -6.73 -6.97
N ASN A 88 -1.15 -7.75 -6.62
CA ASN A 88 -1.62 -9.13 -6.39
C ASN A 88 -1.70 -9.51 -4.90
N GLY A 89 -1.48 -8.56 -3.99
CA GLY A 89 -1.55 -8.78 -2.53
C GLY A 89 -0.26 -9.31 -1.90
N THR A 90 0.83 -9.48 -2.64
CA THR A 90 2.12 -9.89 -2.06
C THR A 90 2.80 -8.74 -1.31
N VAL A 91 3.33 -9.03 -0.12
CA VAL A 91 4.14 -8.08 0.64
C VAL A 91 5.45 -7.79 -0.11
N GLN A 92 5.65 -6.54 -0.47
CA GLN A 92 6.90 -6.04 -1.05
C GLN A 92 7.91 -5.70 0.05
N TRP A 93 7.45 -5.01 1.10
CA TRP A 93 8.24 -4.66 2.26
C TRP A 93 7.34 -4.46 3.48
N THR A 94 7.95 -4.55 4.67
CA THR A 94 7.33 -4.23 5.95
C THR A 94 8.29 -3.41 6.80
N THR A 95 7.79 -2.33 7.39
CA THR A 95 8.54 -1.41 8.25
C THR A 95 7.90 -1.38 9.61
N THR A 96 8.70 -1.62 10.66
CA THR A 96 8.24 -1.47 12.04
C THR A 96 8.37 -0.01 12.45
N LEU A 97 7.27 0.63 12.84
CA LEU A 97 7.30 2.03 13.25
C LEU A 97 7.54 2.12 14.77
N PRO A 98 8.35 3.09 15.23
CA PRO A 98 8.52 3.32 16.65
C PRO A 98 7.22 3.85 17.25
N ALA A 99 6.83 3.38 18.43
CA ALA A 99 5.65 3.86 19.14
C ALA A 99 5.92 3.94 20.63
N ARG A 100 5.34 4.93 21.32
CA ARG A 100 5.39 5.00 22.78
C ARG A 100 4.36 4.02 23.34
N ARG A 101 4.55 3.52 24.57
CA ARG A 101 3.56 2.60 25.19
C ARG A 101 2.15 3.19 25.26
N LEU A 102 2.04 4.51 25.42
CA LEU A 102 0.76 5.23 25.42
C LEU A 102 0.07 5.20 24.04
N ASP A 103 0.84 5.14 22.96
CA ASP A 103 0.35 5.08 21.58
C ASP A 103 -0.32 3.74 21.26
N LEU A 104 0.04 2.67 22.00
CA LEU A 104 -0.42 1.30 21.76
C LEU A 104 -1.75 0.96 22.46
N THR A 105 -2.16 1.76 23.44
CA THR A 105 -3.32 1.47 24.32
C THR A 105 -4.56 2.29 24.04
N ALA A 106 -4.42 3.41 23.34
CA ALA A 106 -5.56 4.21 22.95
C ALA A 106 -6.21 3.57 21.72
N GLY A 107 -7.56 3.49 21.68
CA GLY A 107 -8.37 3.01 20.56
C GLY A 107 -8.23 3.91 19.33
N ILE A 108 -7.00 4.05 18.86
CA ILE A 108 -6.57 4.94 17.80
C ILE A 108 -6.63 4.13 16.54
N ASN A 109 -7.39 4.66 15.60
CA ASN A 109 -7.45 4.10 14.27
C ASN A 109 -6.21 4.60 13.51
N PRO A 110 -5.24 3.72 13.21
CA PRO A 110 -4.10 4.13 12.43
C PRO A 110 -4.57 4.48 11.02
N ALA A 111 -3.90 5.46 10.42
CA ALA A 111 -4.22 5.93 9.07
C ALA A 111 -2.94 6.16 8.27
N VAL A 112 -3.01 5.88 6.97
CA VAL A 112 -1.91 6.10 6.02
C VAL A 112 -2.38 7.05 4.92
N THR A 113 -1.58 8.08 4.66
CA THR A 113 -1.77 8.98 3.52
C THR A 113 -0.59 8.84 2.57
N VAL A 114 -0.87 8.70 1.27
CA VAL A 114 0.16 8.66 0.23
C VAL A 114 0.40 10.07 -0.29
N ALA A 115 1.63 10.54 -0.19
CA ALA A 115 2.07 11.82 -0.72
C ALA A 115 2.19 11.79 -2.25
N PRO A 116 2.11 12.94 -2.94
CA PRO A 116 2.32 13.00 -4.39
C PRO A 116 3.66 12.44 -4.87
N ASN A 117 4.70 12.49 -4.03
CA ASN A 117 6.03 11.95 -4.33
C ASN A 117 6.17 10.45 -4.01
N GLY A 118 5.10 9.78 -3.57
CA GLY A 118 5.07 8.37 -3.19
C GLY A 118 5.51 8.08 -1.75
N ASP A 119 5.97 9.08 -0.99
CA ASP A 119 6.19 8.89 0.44
C ASP A 119 4.86 8.67 1.16
N LEU A 120 4.92 8.07 2.34
CA LEU A 120 3.78 7.73 3.17
C LEU A 120 3.84 8.54 4.46
N LEU A 121 2.70 9.08 4.87
CA LEU A 121 2.50 9.56 6.23
C LEU A 121 1.62 8.58 6.99
N ALA A 122 2.19 7.99 8.02
CA ALA A 122 1.50 7.10 8.94
C ALA A 122 1.24 7.81 10.27
N VAL A 123 -0.01 7.84 10.70
CA VAL A 123 -0.38 8.33 12.04
C VAL A 123 -0.57 7.13 12.95
N VAL A 124 0.26 7.04 13.98
CA VAL A 124 0.23 5.99 15.01
C VAL A 124 0.25 6.67 16.36
N GLY A 125 -0.83 6.51 17.13
CA GLY A 125 -0.89 7.13 18.44
C GLY A 125 -0.91 8.66 18.37
N MET A 126 0.00 9.28 19.13
CA MET A 126 0.29 10.71 19.10
C MET A 126 1.46 11.06 18.18
N THR A 127 1.91 10.11 17.34
CA THR A 127 3.10 10.26 16.50
C THR A 127 2.73 10.18 15.03
N VAL A 128 3.34 11.07 14.24
CA VAL A 128 3.30 11.02 12.77
C VAL A 128 4.65 10.54 12.27
N HIS A 129 4.65 9.59 11.36
CA HIS A 129 5.84 9.03 10.74
C HIS A 129 5.82 9.32 9.25
N ARG A 130 6.97 9.73 8.68
CA ARG A 130 7.18 9.74 7.24
C ARG A 130 8.01 8.55 6.84
N VAL A 131 7.46 7.73 5.97
CA VAL A 131 8.12 6.54 5.42
C VAL A 131 8.25 6.74 3.93
N SER A 132 9.39 6.40 3.35
CA SER A 132 9.55 6.51 1.90
C SER A 132 8.81 5.38 1.18
N SER A 133 8.60 5.52 -0.13
CA SER A 133 7.95 4.49 -0.96
C SER A 133 8.65 3.11 -0.91
N ASN A 134 9.93 3.06 -0.54
CA ASN A 134 10.70 1.83 -0.38
C ASN A 134 10.62 1.21 1.05
N GLY A 135 9.86 1.83 1.96
CA GLY A 135 9.71 1.39 3.34
C GLY A 135 10.69 2.02 4.35
N GLU A 136 11.63 2.85 3.93
CA GLU A 136 12.56 3.49 4.87
C GLU A 136 11.89 4.60 5.71
N LEU A 137 11.99 4.51 7.04
CA LEU A 137 11.54 5.55 7.95
C LEU A 137 12.45 6.79 7.81
N ARG A 138 11.88 7.91 7.37
CA ARG A 138 12.59 9.19 7.23
C ARG A 138 12.61 10.00 8.51
N TRP A 139 11.46 10.13 9.17
CA TRP A 139 11.35 10.85 10.43
C TRP A 139 10.11 10.42 11.22
N SER A 140 10.09 10.79 12.50
CA SER A 140 8.96 10.63 13.42
C SER A 140 8.78 11.91 14.23
N GLN A 141 7.56 12.42 14.31
CA GLN A 141 7.23 13.62 15.07
C GLN A 141 6.08 13.32 16.04
N ALA A 142 6.36 13.45 17.33
CA ALA A 142 5.39 13.24 18.40
C ALA A 142 4.71 14.55 18.80
N PHE A 143 3.44 14.46 19.17
CA PHE A 143 2.62 15.58 19.62
C PHE A 143 2.08 15.35 21.03
N ALA A 144 1.69 16.45 21.69
CA ALA A 144 1.00 16.41 22.98
C ALA A 144 -0.53 16.26 22.86
N GLN A 145 -1.05 16.40 21.65
CA GLN A 145 -2.45 16.15 21.28
C GLN A 145 -2.50 15.16 20.13
N ARG A 146 -3.65 14.51 19.93
CA ARG A 146 -3.81 13.45 18.95
C ARG A 146 -3.89 14.02 17.53
N PRO A 147 -2.97 13.65 16.61
CA PRO A 147 -3.14 13.95 15.20
C PRO A 147 -4.34 13.18 14.64
N GLN A 148 -5.22 13.87 13.94
CA GLN A 148 -6.36 13.25 13.27
C GLN A 148 -5.92 12.59 11.95
N PRO A 149 -6.59 11.50 11.54
CA PRO A 149 -6.51 10.99 10.17
C PRO A 149 -6.87 12.07 9.14
N GLY A 150 -6.39 11.93 7.90
CA GLY A 150 -6.60 12.95 6.86
C GLY A 150 -5.54 14.05 6.89
N VAL A 151 -4.29 13.62 6.99
CA VAL A 151 -3.12 14.51 6.93
C VAL A 151 -3.00 15.08 5.52
N ALA A 152 -2.65 16.35 5.42
CA ALA A 152 -2.56 17.02 4.15
C ALA A 152 -1.08 17.34 3.83
N ILE A 153 -0.62 16.99 2.62
CA ILE A 153 0.77 17.18 2.18
C ILE A 153 0.82 18.16 1.00
N ALA A 154 1.50 19.28 1.17
CA ALA A 154 1.68 20.27 0.13
C ALA A 154 2.81 19.87 -0.86
N PRO A 155 2.84 20.44 -2.08
CA PRO A 155 3.88 20.13 -3.08
C PRO A 155 5.31 20.42 -2.61
N ASP A 156 5.51 21.37 -1.69
CA ASP A 156 6.80 21.67 -1.07
C ASP A 156 7.22 20.64 0.02
N GLY A 157 6.38 19.62 0.25
CA GLY A 157 6.57 18.58 1.24
C GLY A 157 6.13 18.98 2.65
N SER A 158 5.56 20.17 2.86
CA SER A 158 5.00 20.57 4.14
C SER A 158 3.79 19.72 4.49
N VAL A 159 3.65 19.41 5.77
CA VAL A 159 2.61 18.53 6.29
C VAL A 159 1.70 19.33 7.22
N TYR A 160 0.40 19.30 6.98
CA TYR A 160 -0.60 20.00 7.79
C TYR A 160 -1.47 18.99 8.53
N LEU A 161 -1.64 19.23 9.83
CA LEU A 161 -2.24 18.29 10.77
C LEU A 161 -3.27 19.01 11.64
N LEU A 162 -4.45 18.39 11.78
CA LEU A 162 -5.38 18.74 12.85
C LEU A 162 -5.04 17.90 14.08
N LEU A 163 -4.73 18.57 15.19
CA LEU A 163 -4.48 17.97 16.50
C LEU A 163 -5.73 18.19 17.35
N GLN A 164 -6.28 17.13 17.93
CA GLN A 164 -7.43 17.22 18.82
C GLN A 164 -7.09 16.74 20.23
N PRO A 165 -7.71 17.34 21.26
CA PRO A 165 -7.70 16.77 22.59
C PRO A 165 -8.21 15.32 22.55
N ASP A 166 -7.52 14.42 23.26
CA ASP A 166 -7.92 13.02 23.30
C ASP A 166 -8.95 12.82 24.41
N ALA A 167 -10.15 12.37 24.05
CA ALA A 167 -11.19 12.04 25.02
C ALA A 167 -10.77 10.92 26.00
N ALA A 168 -9.84 10.05 25.59
CA ALA A 168 -9.27 9.02 26.46
C ALA A 168 -8.24 9.56 27.47
N TYR A 169 -7.69 10.75 27.22
CA TYR A 169 -6.73 11.43 28.09
C TYR A 169 -7.19 12.85 28.42
N PRO A 170 -8.20 12.99 29.30
CA PRO A 170 -8.85 14.26 29.62
C PRO A 170 -7.93 15.29 30.31
N LEU A 171 -6.68 14.94 30.64
CA LEU A 171 -5.67 15.92 31.09
C LEU A 171 -5.24 16.88 29.96
N THR A 172 -5.61 16.61 28.71
CA THR A 172 -5.33 17.45 27.54
C THR A 172 -6.49 18.40 27.19
N GLN A 173 -7.11 19.09 28.16
CA GLN A 173 -8.20 20.08 27.97
C GLN A 173 -7.85 21.30 27.09
N ALA A 174 -6.74 21.24 26.34
CA ALA A 174 -6.37 22.27 25.38
C ALA A 174 -7.35 22.26 24.18
N PRO A 175 -7.64 23.42 23.58
CA PRO A 175 -8.42 23.49 22.35
C PRO A 175 -7.75 22.66 21.26
N ALA A 176 -8.51 22.27 20.23
CA ALA A 176 -7.90 21.69 19.04
C ALA A 176 -6.87 22.66 18.44
N GLN A 177 -5.89 22.10 17.75
CA GLN A 177 -4.78 22.87 17.19
C GLN A 177 -4.54 22.47 15.74
N LEU A 178 -4.10 23.44 14.94
CA LEU A 178 -3.55 23.20 13.62
C LEU A 178 -2.03 23.27 13.72
N ALA A 179 -1.35 22.32 13.11
CA ALA A 179 0.12 22.30 13.05
C ALA A 179 0.62 22.15 11.62
N CYS A 180 1.77 22.74 11.35
CA CYS A 180 2.51 22.55 10.10
C CYS A 180 3.91 22.04 10.41
N LEU A 181 4.28 20.92 9.76
CA LEU A 181 5.64 20.40 9.74
C LEU A 181 6.30 20.76 8.41
N ALA A 182 7.60 21.00 8.47
CA ALA A 182 8.46 21.03 7.30
C ALA A 182 8.63 19.60 6.71
N ALA A 183 9.18 19.52 5.50
CA ALA A 183 9.41 18.24 4.82
C ALA A 183 10.30 17.26 5.61
N ASP A 184 11.22 17.79 6.43
CA ASP A 184 12.11 17.03 7.31
C ASP A 184 11.45 16.59 8.63
N GLY A 185 10.18 16.95 8.84
CA GLY A 185 9.41 16.61 10.04
C GLY A 185 9.48 17.64 11.16
N SER A 186 10.30 18.68 11.02
CA SER A 186 10.41 19.74 12.03
C SER A 186 9.14 20.59 12.12
N LEU A 187 8.72 20.94 13.33
CA LEU A 187 7.55 21.80 13.56
C LEU A 187 7.84 23.23 13.11
N ARG A 188 7.11 23.72 12.11
CA ARG A 188 7.18 25.12 11.65
C ARG A 188 6.32 26.04 12.51
N TRP A 189 5.07 25.64 12.74
CA TRP A 189 4.13 26.39 13.58
C TRP A 189 3.02 25.49 14.11
N GLN A 190 2.39 25.95 15.19
CA GLN A 190 1.25 25.31 15.83
C GLN A 190 0.36 26.40 16.43
N THR A 191 -0.94 26.35 16.17
CA THR A 191 -1.89 27.37 16.63
C THR A 191 -3.21 26.74 17.08
N ALA A 192 -3.93 27.40 17.99
CA ALA A 192 -5.29 27.01 18.34
C ALA A 192 -6.21 27.09 17.12
N ALA A 193 -7.13 26.15 17.01
CA ALA A 193 -8.08 26.04 15.92
C ALA A 193 -9.40 25.44 16.42
N ASP A 194 -10.52 26.06 16.04
CA ASP A 194 -11.88 25.51 16.28
C ASP A 194 -12.34 24.62 15.11
N SER A 195 -11.38 24.05 14.39
CA SER A 195 -11.59 23.45 13.07
C SER A 195 -12.09 22.00 13.16
N THR A 196 -12.99 21.66 12.24
CA THR A 196 -13.58 20.32 12.09
C THR A 196 -13.01 19.59 10.87
N VAL A 197 -12.59 20.31 9.84
CA VAL A 197 -12.06 19.74 8.58
C VAL A 197 -10.85 20.52 8.11
N LEU A 198 -9.85 19.82 7.56
CA LEU A 198 -8.68 20.39 6.90
C LEU A 198 -8.67 19.96 5.43
N MET A 199 -8.44 20.91 4.52
CA MET A 199 -8.27 20.66 3.09
C MET A 199 -6.99 21.34 2.61
N LEU A 200 -6.32 20.77 1.62
CA LEU A 200 -5.27 21.47 0.88
C LEU A 200 -5.78 21.85 -0.51
N ALA A 201 -5.57 23.10 -0.86
CA ALA A 201 -5.66 23.56 -2.23
C ALA A 201 -4.43 23.09 -3.02
N SER A 202 -4.60 22.95 -4.33
CA SER A 202 -3.55 22.53 -5.26
C SER A 202 -2.35 23.49 -5.32
N ASP A 203 -2.54 24.75 -4.89
CA ASP A 203 -1.50 25.77 -4.77
C ASP A 203 -0.66 25.64 -3.49
N GLY A 204 -0.94 24.63 -2.64
CA GLY A 204 -0.25 24.40 -1.38
C GLY A 204 -0.85 25.13 -0.18
N SER A 205 -1.92 25.91 -0.36
CA SER A 205 -2.64 26.56 0.74
C SER A 205 -3.46 25.54 1.53
N ALA A 206 -3.41 25.61 2.86
CA ALA A 206 -4.30 24.84 3.73
C ALA A 206 -5.54 25.64 4.11
N ILE A 207 -6.72 25.05 3.87
CA ILE A 207 -8.01 25.59 4.27
C ILE A 207 -8.51 24.74 5.45
N ALA A 208 -8.64 25.37 6.61
CA ALA A 208 -9.30 24.76 7.75
C ALA A 208 -10.76 25.27 7.81
N LEU A 209 -11.71 24.36 7.80
CA LEU A 209 -13.14 24.65 7.98
C LEU A 209 -13.51 24.28 9.42
N GLY A 210 -13.93 25.28 10.19
CA GLY A 210 -14.45 25.12 11.55
C GLY A 210 -15.92 25.50 11.64
N THR A 211 -16.59 24.99 12.67
CA THR A 211 -17.89 25.54 13.05
C THR A 211 -17.64 26.84 13.80
N ALA A 212 -18.20 27.95 13.30
CA ALA A 212 -18.16 29.21 14.01
C ALA A 212 -19.02 29.09 15.27
N SER A 213 -18.41 28.83 16.42
CA SER A 213 -19.08 28.95 17.72
C SER A 213 -18.55 30.15 18.48
N THR A 214 -19.07 31.31 18.06
CA THR A 214 -19.27 32.56 18.82
C THR A 214 -18.07 33.30 19.43
N ARG A 215 -17.96 34.56 18.99
CA ARG A 215 -17.39 35.69 19.74
C ARG A 215 -17.71 35.61 21.23
N ILE A 216 -16.70 35.84 22.09
CA ILE A 216 -16.66 36.92 23.09
C ILE A 216 -15.21 37.41 23.19
#